data_AF-A0A0D2GZN2-F1
#
_entry.id   AF-A0A0D2GZN2-F1
#
_cell.length_a   1.000
_cell.length_b   1.000
_cell.length_c   1.000
_cell.angle_alpha   90.00
_cell.angle_beta   90.00
_cell.angle_gamma   90.00
#
_symmetry.space_group_name_H-M   'P 1'
#
loop_
_entity.id
_entity.type
_entity.pdbx_description
1 polymer ?
#
loop_
_entity_poly.entity_id
_entity_poly.type
_entity_poly.pdbx_seq_one_letter_code
_entity_poly.pdbx_strand_id
1 'polypeptide(L)'
;MACLGDSIRGDGLMRLHAALAAIEENFPKLSGSMTLSRFNHPPPLYASDLSGTTTRSPSPNILTKDQQSRRDRRDRLLDERTASRPNHQFRQQRAEEEERIIEADRNQTQCLRVGESFSEVAYDIVKKRWVEPGIWSDKWTSTALGRWKHEEPLEMESDWETDPEVPPYFPSPRPKPRRLKSDDARRQIADRRTVLEREREASRPYYQFIYQISKERERIHQKTASGEDDFPERY
;
A
#
# COMPACT_ATOMS: atom_id res chain seq x y z
N MET A 1 -6.25 14.33 27.47
CA MET A 1 -5.07 13.44 27.36
C MET A 1 -5.49 12.08 27.87
N ALA A 2 -5.59 11.08 26.99
CA ALA A 2 -5.72 9.68 27.37
C ALA A 2 -4.97 8.87 26.32
N CYS A 3 -3.78 8.39 26.69
CA CYS A 3 -2.97 7.51 25.86
C CYS A 3 -3.59 6.11 25.91
N LEU A 4 -4.20 5.66 24.82
CA LEU A 4 -4.61 4.27 24.63
C LEU A 4 -3.38 3.45 24.22
N GLY A 5 -2.66 2.99 25.23
CA GLY A 5 -1.56 2.05 25.08
C GLY A 5 -1.70 0.95 26.11
N ASP A 6 -2.70 0.08 25.96
CA ASP A 6 -2.84 -1.11 26.80
C ASP A 6 -3.08 -2.36 25.95
N SER A 7 -1.97 -3.11 25.81
CA SER A 7 -1.87 -4.56 25.93
C SER A 7 -2.97 -5.42 25.27
N ILE A 8 -2.60 -6.02 24.14
CA ILE A 8 -3.37 -7.00 23.35
C ILE A 8 -3.55 -8.35 24.12
N ARG A 9 -3.14 -8.44 25.39
CA ARG A 9 -2.93 -9.72 26.10
C ARG A 9 -4.02 -10.14 27.09
N GLY A 10 -5.29 -9.81 26.87
CA GLY A 10 -6.35 -10.54 27.59
C GLY A 10 -7.66 -9.84 27.93
N ASP A 11 -8.09 -8.84 27.14
CA ASP A 11 -9.48 -8.30 27.17
C ASP A 11 -9.72 -7.26 26.06
N GLY A 12 -8.65 -6.80 25.40
CA GLY A 12 -8.71 -5.76 24.37
C GLY A 12 -9.68 -6.06 23.22
N LEU A 13 -9.80 -7.32 22.80
CA LEU A 13 -10.69 -7.70 21.68
C LEU A 13 -12.18 -7.58 22.06
N MET A 14 -12.53 -7.96 23.30
CA MET A 14 -13.90 -7.82 23.82
C MET A 14 -14.28 -6.34 24.00
N ARG A 15 -13.34 -5.51 24.48
CA ARG A 15 -13.54 -4.06 24.58
C ARG A 15 -13.72 -3.41 23.21
N LEU A 16 -12.97 -3.85 22.20
CA LEU A 16 -13.07 -3.34 20.83
C LEU A 16 -14.44 -3.71 20.22
N HIS A 17 -14.91 -4.95 20.40
CA HIS A 17 -16.26 -5.36 20.00
C HIS A 17 -17.36 -4.55 20.70
N ALA A 18 -17.26 -4.33 22.02
CA ALA A 18 -18.22 -3.51 22.75
C ALA A 18 -18.22 -2.05 22.29
N ALA A 19 -17.05 -1.48 21.99
CA ALA A 19 -16.93 -0.11 21.47
C ALA A 19 -17.53 0.02 20.06
N LEU A 20 -17.34 -0.97 19.18
CA LEU A 20 -17.97 -0.98 17.85
C LEU A 20 -19.49 -1.10 17.94
N ALA A 21 -20.01 -1.98 18.80
CA ALA A 21 -21.45 -2.11 19.03
C ALA A 21 -22.07 -0.80 19.56
N ALA A 22 -21.39 -0.10 20.48
CA ALA A 22 -21.84 1.18 20.99
C ALA A 22 -21.86 2.29 19.91
N ILE A 23 -20.96 2.26 18.94
CA ILE A 23 -20.98 3.20 17.80
C ILE A 23 -22.17 2.91 16.89
N GLU A 24 -22.42 1.64 16.59
CA GLU A 24 -23.54 1.20 15.75
C GLU A 24 -24.91 1.56 16.35
N GLU A 25 -25.09 1.37 17.66
CA GLU A 25 -26.31 1.80 18.36
C GLU A 25 -26.48 3.34 18.37
N ASN A 26 -25.38 4.09 18.37
CA ASN A 26 -25.42 5.56 18.38
C ASN A 26 -25.46 6.18 16.97
N PHE A 27 -25.29 5.41 15.90
CA PHE A 27 -25.31 5.93 14.52
C PHE A 27 -26.60 6.68 14.18
N PRO A 28 -27.81 6.23 14.58
CA PRO A 28 -29.04 6.99 14.34
C PRO A 28 -29.09 8.33 15.08
N LYS A 29 -28.54 8.41 16.30
CA LYS A 29 -28.45 9.66 17.10
C LYS A 29 -27.39 10.62 16.56
N LEU A 30 -26.28 10.10 16.05
CA LEU A 30 -25.22 10.89 15.42
C LEU A 30 -25.65 11.42 14.05
N SER A 31 -26.38 10.62 13.27
CA SER A 31 -26.87 10.99 11.95
C SER A 31 -28.03 12.01 12.02
N GLY A 32 -28.88 11.93 13.04
CA GLY A 32 -29.94 12.92 13.28
C GLY A 32 -29.45 14.32 13.72
N SER A 33 -28.27 14.39 14.35
CA SER A 33 -27.65 15.67 14.75
C SER A 33 -26.88 16.35 13.62
N MET A 34 -26.47 15.61 12.59
CA MET A 34 -25.67 16.12 11.48
C MET A 34 -26.59 16.44 10.30
N THR A 35 -27.59 17.28 10.56
CA THR A 35 -28.47 17.78 9.51
C THR A 35 -27.63 18.56 8.49
N LEU A 36 -27.56 18.01 7.27
CA LEU A 36 -27.02 18.67 6.08
C LEU A 36 -27.66 20.04 5.80
N SER A 37 -28.71 20.45 6.53
CA SER A 37 -29.31 21.78 6.49
C SER A 37 -28.30 22.92 6.56
N ARG A 38 -27.20 22.77 7.31
CA ARG A 38 -26.16 23.82 7.36
C ARG A 38 -25.58 24.13 5.98
N PHE A 39 -25.52 23.15 5.09
CA PHE A 39 -24.91 23.28 3.75
C PHE A 39 -25.92 23.60 2.66
N ASN A 40 -27.22 23.64 2.97
CA ASN A 40 -28.28 23.98 2.01
C ASN A 40 -28.51 25.49 1.87
N HIS A 41 -27.85 26.32 2.69
CA HIS A 41 -27.88 27.76 2.51
C HIS A 41 -26.76 28.17 1.55
N PRO A 42 -27.08 28.72 0.35
CA PRO A 42 -26.05 29.35 -0.46
C PRO A 42 -25.38 30.45 0.37
N PRO A 43 -24.05 30.61 0.26
CA PRO A 43 -23.37 31.69 0.96
C PRO A 43 -24.02 33.03 0.58
N PRO A 44 -24.11 34.01 1.49
CA PRO A 44 -24.60 35.33 1.15
C PRO A 44 -23.80 35.87 -0.04
N LEU A 45 -24.51 36.46 -1.00
CA LEU A 45 -23.90 37.14 -2.13
C LEU A 45 -22.93 38.18 -1.57
N TYR A 46 -21.63 37.98 -1.77
CA TYR A 46 -20.63 38.99 -1.48
C TYR A 46 -20.91 40.17 -2.41
N ALA A 47 -21.47 41.24 -1.87
CA ALA A 47 -21.41 42.55 -2.50
C ALA A 47 -19.92 42.93 -2.50
N SER A 48 -19.26 42.74 -3.63
CA SER A 48 -17.92 43.26 -3.84
C SER A 48 -18.04 44.77 -4.01
N ASP A 49 -18.10 45.48 -2.89
CA ASP A 49 -17.84 46.91 -2.87
C ASP A 49 -16.42 47.11 -3.37
N LEU A 50 -16.31 47.71 -4.55
CA LEU A 50 -15.09 48.01 -5.31
C LEU A 50 -14.15 49.02 -4.61
N SER A 51 -14.15 49.09 -3.28
CA SER A 51 -13.36 50.04 -2.50
C SER A 51 -12.86 49.42 -1.20
N GLY A 52 -12.34 48.21 -1.29
CA GLY A 52 -11.52 47.62 -0.23
C GLY A 52 -10.06 48.02 -0.44
N THR A 53 -9.64 49.12 0.18
CA THR A 53 -8.23 49.47 0.38
C THR A 53 -7.53 48.24 0.94
N THR A 54 -6.76 47.56 0.11
CA THR A 54 -6.08 46.32 0.49
C THR A 54 -5.02 46.69 1.51
N THR A 55 -5.27 46.36 2.78
CA THR A 55 -4.27 46.31 3.85
C THR A 55 -3.32 45.14 3.61
N ARG A 56 -2.69 45.03 2.43
CA ARG A 56 -1.44 44.29 2.30
C ARG A 56 -0.39 45.20 2.88
N SER A 57 -0.10 45.01 4.16
CA SER A 57 1.23 45.33 4.64
C SER A 57 2.23 44.67 3.69
N PRO A 58 3.31 45.35 3.30
CA PRO A 58 4.43 44.69 2.65
C PRO A 58 5.02 43.75 3.70
N SER A 59 4.49 42.53 3.76
CA SER A 59 5.05 41.51 4.62
C SER A 59 6.46 41.28 4.09
N PRO A 60 7.52 41.56 4.87
CA PRO A 60 8.82 41.00 4.54
C PRO A 60 8.61 39.50 4.40
N ASN A 61 9.41 38.87 3.54
CA ASN A 61 9.36 37.46 3.16
C ASN A 61 9.74 36.52 4.34
N ILE A 62 9.25 36.84 5.53
CA ILE A 62 9.31 36.05 6.75
C ILE A 62 8.05 35.20 6.70
N LEU A 63 8.24 33.92 6.41
CA LEU A 63 7.16 32.95 6.52
C LEU A 63 6.49 33.08 7.89
N THR A 64 5.18 33.30 7.90
CA THR A 64 4.41 33.19 9.14
C THR A 64 4.69 31.82 9.76
N LYS A 65 4.79 31.71 11.09
CA LYS A 65 5.01 30.42 11.77
C LYS A 65 4.07 29.31 11.25
N ASP A 66 2.81 29.65 10.98
CA ASP A 66 1.82 28.76 10.34
C ASP A 66 2.24 28.29 8.94
N GLN A 67 2.76 29.18 8.09
CA GLN A 67 3.26 28.80 6.78
C GLN A 67 4.49 27.89 6.88
N GLN A 68 5.38 28.12 7.86
CA GLN A 68 6.54 27.26 8.09
C GLN A 68 6.09 25.88 8.53
N SER A 69 5.18 25.78 9.51
CA SER A 69 4.63 24.50 9.95
C SER A 69 3.92 23.74 8.83
N ARG A 70 3.22 24.44 7.91
CA ARG A 70 2.61 23.80 6.74
C ARG A 70 3.66 23.26 5.76
N ARG A 71 4.76 23.98 5.55
CA ARG A 71 5.88 23.52 4.72
C ARG A 71 6.58 22.32 5.35
N ASP A 72 6.97 22.42 6.61
CA ASP A 72 7.63 21.34 7.35
C ASP A 72 6.78 20.05 7.34
N ARG A 73 5.44 20.20 7.49
CA ARG A 73 4.52 19.06 7.39
C ARG A 73 4.50 18.47 5.98
N ARG A 74 4.51 19.30 4.94
CA ARG A 74 4.53 18.84 3.55
C ARG A 74 5.83 18.11 3.24
N ASP A 75 6.96 18.64 3.68
CA ASP A 75 8.27 18.04 3.46
C ASP A 75 8.38 16.69 4.19
N ARG A 76 7.92 16.62 5.44
CA ARG A 76 7.84 15.34 6.18
C ARG A 76 7.00 14.28 5.46
N LEU A 77 5.83 14.66 4.93
CA LEU A 77 4.98 13.73 4.17
C LEU A 77 5.63 13.26 2.86
N LEU A 78 6.44 14.12 2.23
CA LEU A 78 7.22 13.74 1.04
C LEU A 78 8.33 12.76 1.42
N ASP A 79 9.04 13.01 2.51
CA ASP A 79 10.08 12.13 3.03
C ASP A 79 9.51 10.75 3.39
N GLU A 80 8.42 10.70 4.17
CA GLU A 80 7.70 9.47 4.51
C GLU A 80 7.26 8.70 3.25
N ARG A 81 6.74 9.43 2.25
CA ARG A 81 6.36 8.83 0.97
C ARG A 81 7.56 8.28 0.20
N THR A 82 8.71 8.96 0.21
CA THR A 82 9.92 8.47 -0.45
C THR A 82 10.51 7.24 0.25
N ALA A 83 10.51 7.22 1.57
CA ALA A 83 10.91 6.07 2.38
C ALA A 83 10.00 4.86 2.14
N SER A 84 8.72 5.09 1.80
CA SER A 84 7.75 4.04 1.50
C SER A 84 7.86 3.45 0.09
N ARG A 85 8.83 3.89 -0.73
CA ARG A 85 9.03 3.35 -2.09
C ARG A 85 9.66 1.95 -2.03
N PRO A 86 9.37 1.07 -3.01
CA PRO A 86 9.91 -0.30 -3.03
C PRO A 86 11.43 -0.33 -2.91
N ASN A 87 12.13 0.52 -3.66
CA ASN A 87 13.59 0.57 -3.65
C ASN A 87 14.19 0.99 -2.30
N HIS A 88 13.52 1.88 -1.55
CA HIS A 88 14.00 2.33 -0.24
C HIS A 88 13.77 1.24 0.80
N GLN A 89 12.58 0.64 0.82
CA GLN A 89 12.28 -0.48 1.70
C GLN A 89 13.18 -1.70 1.43
N PHE A 90 13.40 -2.03 0.15
CA PHE A 90 14.28 -3.14 -0.23
C PHE A 90 15.72 -2.89 0.20
N ARG A 91 16.26 -1.68 -0.01
CA ARG A 91 17.60 -1.31 0.45
C ARG A 91 17.73 -1.38 1.97
N GLN A 92 16.72 -0.92 2.70
CA GLN A 92 16.68 -0.99 4.16
C GLN A 92 16.70 -2.44 4.65
N GLN A 93 15.80 -3.29 4.12
CA GLN A 93 15.75 -4.70 4.49
C GLN A 93 17.01 -5.47 4.09
N ARG A 94 17.65 -5.11 2.96
CA ARG A 94 18.94 -5.68 2.58
C ARG A 94 20.04 -5.32 3.58
N ALA A 95 20.09 -4.07 4.03
CA ALA A 95 21.06 -3.64 5.04
C ALA A 95 20.85 -4.37 6.37
N GLU A 96 19.60 -4.50 6.82
CA GLU A 96 19.25 -5.25 8.04
C GLU A 96 19.57 -6.74 7.93
N GLU A 97 19.34 -7.36 6.76
CA GLU A 97 19.70 -8.77 6.53
C GLU A 97 21.21 -8.97 6.46
N GLU A 98 21.93 -8.06 5.79
CA GLU A 98 23.39 -8.07 5.72
C GLU A 98 24.01 -7.96 7.11
N GLU A 99 23.50 -7.06 7.95
CA GLU A 99 23.91 -6.94 9.35
C GLU A 99 23.64 -8.23 10.15
N ARG A 100 22.46 -8.84 9.97
CA ARG A 100 22.13 -10.12 10.62
C ARG A 100 23.09 -11.25 10.22
N ILE A 101 23.43 -11.36 8.94
CA ILE A 101 24.36 -12.41 8.46
C ILE A 101 25.76 -12.15 9.01
N ILE A 102 26.24 -10.89 9.02
CA ILE A 102 27.53 -10.52 9.61
C ILE A 102 27.57 -10.88 11.10
N GLU A 103 26.50 -10.60 11.83
CA GLU A 103 26.40 -10.97 13.25
C GLU A 103 26.39 -12.49 13.45
N ALA A 104 25.66 -13.23 12.62
CA ALA A 104 25.61 -14.69 12.69
C ALA A 104 26.95 -15.37 12.37
N ASP A 105 27.72 -14.80 11.43
CA ASP A 105 29.09 -15.24 11.08
C ASP A 105 30.06 -14.96 12.23
N ARG A 106 30.00 -13.76 12.84
CA ARG A 106 30.77 -13.43 14.05
C ARG A 106 30.46 -14.36 15.22
N ASN A 107 29.20 -14.75 15.38
CA ASN A 107 28.74 -15.65 16.43
C ASN A 107 28.91 -17.14 16.06
N GLN A 108 29.51 -17.47 14.91
CA GLN A 108 29.68 -18.84 14.40
C GLN A 108 28.38 -19.67 14.32
N THR A 109 27.23 -19.00 14.30
CA THR A 109 25.92 -19.66 14.19
C THR A 109 25.60 -19.97 12.74
N GLN A 110 26.14 -19.19 11.80
CA GLN A 110 25.99 -19.39 10.37
C GLN A 110 27.23 -18.87 9.65
N CYS A 111 28.01 -19.77 9.04
CA CYS A 111 29.12 -19.38 8.17
C CYS A 111 28.66 -19.33 6.71
N LEU A 112 29.05 -18.28 5.99
CA LEU A 112 28.89 -18.23 4.54
C LEU A 112 29.76 -19.29 3.85
N ARG A 113 29.35 -19.73 2.65
CA ARG A 113 30.22 -20.59 1.84
C ARG A 113 31.40 -19.77 1.35
N VAL A 114 32.55 -20.44 1.22
CA VAL A 114 33.79 -19.81 0.73
C VAL A 114 33.51 -19.15 -0.64
N GLY A 115 33.66 -17.83 -0.70
CA GLY A 115 33.45 -17.04 -1.93
C GLY A 115 32.11 -16.29 -2.02
N GLU A 116 31.16 -16.53 -1.10
CA GLU A 116 29.90 -15.77 -1.06
C GLU A 116 30.11 -14.44 -0.32
N SER A 117 29.60 -13.35 -0.91
CA SER A 117 29.60 -12.04 -0.23
C SER A 117 28.35 -11.88 0.64
N PHE A 118 28.50 -11.27 1.82
CA PHE A 118 27.38 -10.95 2.72
C PHE A 118 26.26 -10.18 2.00
N SER A 119 26.64 -9.22 1.14
CA SER A 119 25.70 -8.41 0.38
C SER A 119 24.90 -9.21 -0.66
N GLU A 120 25.50 -10.21 -1.32
CA GLU A 120 24.78 -11.03 -2.33
C GLU A 120 23.81 -11.99 -1.64
N VAL A 121 24.25 -12.63 -0.55
CA VAL A 121 23.39 -13.53 0.22
C VAL A 121 22.21 -12.76 0.84
N ALA A 122 22.45 -11.58 1.41
CA ALA A 122 21.40 -10.69 1.90
C ALA A 122 20.41 -10.31 0.80
N TYR A 123 20.93 -9.95 -0.38
CA TYR A 123 20.10 -9.62 -1.54
C TYR A 123 19.19 -10.79 -1.95
N ASP A 124 19.74 -12.00 -2.08
CA ASP A 124 18.99 -13.18 -2.51
C ASP A 124 17.93 -13.58 -1.49
N ILE A 125 18.24 -13.50 -0.19
CA ILE A 125 17.26 -13.76 0.87
C ILE A 125 16.11 -12.77 0.81
N VAL A 126 16.40 -11.47 0.75
CA VAL A 126 15.37 -10.42 0.73
C VAL A 126 14.55 -10.51 -0.57
N LYS A 127 15.20 -10.72 -1.71
CA LYS A 127 14.50 -10.93 -2.99
C LYS A 127 13.60 -12.15 -2.93
N LYS A 128 14.07 -13.29 -2.41
CA LYS A 128 13.25 -14.49 -2.23
C LYS A 128 12.02 -14.22 -1.36
N ARG A 129 12.18 -13.48 -0.26
CA ARG A 129 11.06 -13.06 0.61
C ARG A 129 10.06 -12.13 -0.07
N TRP A 130 10.46 -11.39 -1.10
CA TRP A 130 9.56 -10.55 -1.89
C TRP A 130 8.92 -11.32 -3.05
N VAL A 131 9.61 -12.30 -3.61
CA VAL A 131 9.10 -13.16 -4.69
C VAL A 131 8.04 -14.13 -4.16
N GLU A 132 8.25 -14.76 -3.01
CA GLU A 132 7.32 -15.74 -2.41
C GLU A 132 5.87 -15.20 -2.23
N PRO A 133 5.65 -13.99 -1.67
CA PRO A 133 4.32 -13.37 -1.59
C PRO A 133 3.90 -12.63 -2.87
N GLY A 134 4.66 -12.71 -3.96
CA GLY A 134 4.31 -12.06 -5.23
C GLY A 134 4.49 -10.53 -5.27
N ILE A 135 5.23 -9.95 -4.31
CA ILE A 135 5.52 -8.51 -4.27
C ILE A 135 6.47 -8.11 -5.41
N TRP A 136 7.48 -8.94 -5.66
CA TRP A 136 8.55 -8.65 -6.61
C TRP A 136 8.01 -8.46 -8.03
N SER A 137 8.26 -7.29 -8.64
CA SER A 137 7.90 -7.02 -10.04
C SER A 137 9.01 -7.44 -10.99
N ASP A 138 8.65 -8.12 -12.07
CA ASP A 138 9.60 -8.52 -13.13
C ASP A 138 10.19 -7.31 -13.87
N LYS A 139 9.50 -6.16 -13.79
CA LYS A 139 9.98 -4.88 -14.35
C LYS A 139 11.11 -4.26 -13.52
N TRP A 140 11.31 -4.72 -12.29
CA TRP A 140 12.33 -4.16 -11.41
C TRP A 140 13.71 -4.71 -11.72
N THR A 141 14.70 -3.82 -11.71
CA THR A 141 16.12 -4.19 -11.72
C THR A 141 16.55 -4.72 -10.34
N SER A 142 17.84 -5.04 -10.17
CA SER A 142 18.44 -5.46 -8.90
C SER A 142 18.29 -4.48 -7.72
N THR A 143 17.69 -3.30 -7.95
CA THR A 143 17.49 -2.27 -6.93
C THR A 143 16.02 -2.03 -6.57
N ALA A 144 15.09 -2.84 -7.08
CA ALA A 144 13.65 -2.67 -6.89
C ALA A 144 13.16 -1.26 -7.31
N LEU A 145 13.79 -0.67 -8.34
CA LEU A 145 13.46 0.67 -8.79
C LEU A 145 12.11 0.68 -9.50
N GLY A 146 11.17 1.48 -9.00
CA GLY A 146 9.85 1.63 -9.61
C GLY A 146 8.75 1.97 -8.62
N ARG A 147 7.51 1.74 -9.05
CA ARG A 147 6.31 1.80 -8.21
C ARG A 147 5.99 0.40 -7.70
N TRP A 148 5.24 0.32 -6.60
CA TRP A 148 4.61 -0.94 -6.20
C TRP A 148 3.71 -1.47 -7.34
N LYS A 149 3.58 -2.80 -7.49
CA LYS A 149 2.70 -3.38 -8.52
C LYS A 149 1.29 -2.79 -8.43
N HIS A 150 0.76 -2.61 -7.22
CA HIS A 150 -0.56 -2.03 -6.99
C HIS A 150 -0.70 -0.54 -7.31
N GLU A 151 0.41 0.18 -7.51
CA GLU A 151 0.41 1.58 -7.95
C GLU A 151 0.57 1.72 -9.47
N GLU A 152 1.03 0.69 -10.18
CA GLU A 152 1.13 0.72 -11.63
C GLU A 152 -0.28 0.83 -12.23
N PRO A 153 -0.53 1.71 -13.21
CA PRO A 153 -1.78 1.71 -13.95
C PRO A 153 -2.05 0.30 -14.47
N LEU A 154 -3.28 -0.20 -14.31
CA LEU A 154 -3.69 -1.34 -15.12
C LEU A 154 -3.65 -0.78 -16.54
N GLU A 155 -2.63 -1.14 -17.30
CA GLU A 155 -2.73 -1.15 -18.75
C GLU A 155 -3.86 -2.14 -19.05
N MET A 156 -5.10 -1.64 -18.95
CA MET A 156 -6.22 -2.28 -19.60
C MET A 156 -5.74 -2.44 -21.02
N GLU A 157 -5.59 -3.67 -21.47
CA GLU A 157 -5.30 -4.03 -22.86
C GLU A 157 -6.00 -3.02 -23.77
N SER A 158 -5.23 -2.00 -24.18
CA SER A 158 -5.75 -0.87 -24.96
C SER A 158 -5.77 -1.25 -26.44
N ASP A 159 -5.49 -2.51 -26.75
CA ASP A 159 -5.23 -3.01 -28.09
C ASP A 159 -6.45 -3.64 -28.77
N TRP A 160 -7.67 -3.56 -28.20
CA TRP A 160 -8.86 -4.08 -28.89
C TRP A 160 -9.82 -3.01 -29.44
N GLU A 161 -9.58 -1.72 -29.20
CA GLU A 161 -10.53 -0.66 -29.59
C GLU A 161 -9.90 0.54 -30.31
N THR A 162 -8.72 0.35 -30.91
CA THR A 162 -8.22 1.25 -31.95
C THR A 162 -7.96 0.44 -33.21
N ASP A 163 -9.00 0.30 -34.03
CA ASP A 163 -8.82 0.13 -35.47
C ASP A 163 -7.85 1.24 -35.91
N PRO A 164 -6.73 0.97 -36.61
CA PRO A 164 -5.85 2.03 -37.07
C PRO A 164 -6.71 3.09 -37.74
N GLU A 165 -6.65 4.33 -37.24
CA GLU A 165 -7.35 5.48 -37.79
C GLU A 165 -7.18 5.45 -39.31
N VAL A 166 -8.22 4.98 -39.99
CA VAL A 166 -8.29 5.05 -41.44
C VAL A 166 -8.41 6.54 -41.73
N PRO A 167 -7.47 7.15 -42.48
CA PRO A 167 -7.51 8.56 -42.80
C PRO A 167 -8.87 8.93 -43.43
N PRO A 168 -9.41 10.16 -43.23
CA PRO A 168 -10.84 10.46 -43.42
C PRO A 168 -11.40 10.40 -44.86
N TYR A 169 -10.73 9.78 -45.82
CA TYR A 169 -10.98 10.00 -47.25
C TYR A 169 -11.40 8.77 -48.08
N PHE A 170 -11.68 7.61 -47.49
CA PHE A 170 -12.20 6.47 -48.25
C PHE A 170 -13.63 6.11 -47.85
N PRO A 171 -14.59 6.01 -48.80
CA PRO A 171 -15.90 5.43 -48.53
C PRO A 171 -15.73 3.93 -48.25
N SER A 172 -15.55 3.59 -46.99
CA SER A 172 -15.29 2.21 -46.56
C SER A 172 -16.56 1.35 -46.71
N PRO A 173 -16.44 0.10 -47.20
CA PRO A 173 -17.58 -0.80 -47.34
C PRO A 173 -18.18 -1.06 -45.95
N ARG A 174 -19.52 -0.99 -45.89
CA ARG A 174 -20.41 -1.27 -44.74
C ARG A 174 -19.73 -1.98 -43.56
N PRO A 175 -19.88 -1.47 -42.32
CA PRO A 175 -19.27 -2.08 -41.15
C PRO A 175 -19.67 -3.55 -41.09
N LYS A 176 -18.69 -4.46 -41.27
CA LYS A 176 -18.91 -5.87 -41.02
C LYS A 176 -19.41 -5.99 -39.57
N PRO A 177 -20.47 -6.75 -39.31
CA PRO A 177 -20.98 -6.91 -37.95
C PRO A 177 -19.82 -7.33 -37.06
N ARG A 178 -19.50 -6.50 -36.06
CA ARG A 178 -18.49 -6.79 -35.04
C ARG A 178 -18.75 -8.22 -34.59
N ARG A 179 -17.83 -9.14 -34.88
CA ARG A 179 -17.93 -10.50 -34.35
C ARG A 179 -18.00 -10.33 -32.83
N LEU A 180 -19.18 -10.58 -32.25
CA LEU A 180 -19.32 -10.72 -30.81
C LEU A 180 -18.24 -11.71 -30.40
N LYS A 181 -17.32 -11.28 -29.52
CA LYS A 181 -16.34 -12.19 -28.92
C LYS A 181 -17.13 -13.39 -28.41
N SER A 182 -16.75 -14.59 -28.84
CA SER A 182 -17.32 -15.83 -28.33
C SER A 182 -17.33 -15.74 -26.80
N ASP A 183 -18.35 -16.32 -26.15
CA ASP A 183 -18.43 -16.32 -24.69
C ASP A 183 -17.13 -16.89 -24.06
N ASP A 184 -16.46 -17.82 -24.74
CA ASP A 184 -15.14 -18.33 -24.34
C ASP A 184 -14.05 -17.26 -24.35
N ALA A 185 -14.00 -16.40 -25.36
CA ALA A 185 -13.03 -15.31 -25.42
C ALA A 185 -13.30 -14.26 -24.33
N ARG A 186 -14.58 -14.01 -24.02
CA ARG A 186 -14.95 -13.11 -22.91
C ARG A 186 -14.54 -13.71 -21.56
N ARG A 187 -14.74 -15.02 -21.36
CA ARG A 187 -14.30 -15.76 -20.17
C ARG A 187 -12.78 -15.70 -20.01
N GLN A 188 -12.02 -16.01 -21.06
CA GLN A 188 -10.55 -15.95 -21.00
C GLN A 188 -10.03 -14.55 -20.67
N ILE A 189 -10.63 -13.49 -21.22
CA ILE A 189 -10.26 -12.11 -20.88
C ILE A 189 -10.58 -11.81 -19.41
N ALA A 190 -11.75 -12.23 -18.92
CA ALA A 190 -12.12 -12.06 -17.52
C ALA A 190 -11.15 -12.81 -16.60
N ASP A 191 -10.84 -14.07 -16.89
CA ASP A 191 -9.92 -14.88 -16.09
C ASP A 191 -8.53 -14.25 -16.05
N ARG A 192 -7.99 -13.81 -17.19
CA ARG A 192 -6.71 -13.09 -17.25
C ARG A 192 -6.71 -11.83 -16.40
N ARG A 193 -7.79 -11.03 -16.45
CA ARG A 193 -7.92 -9.84 -15.61
C ARG A 193 -7.93 -10.19 -14.12
N THR A 194 -8.65 -11.24 -13.72
CA THR A 194 -8.67 -11.65 -12.31
C THR A 194 -7.30 -12.11 -11.81
N VAL A 195 -6.51 -12.80 -12.64
CA VAL A 195 -5.14 -13.21 -12.27
C VAL A 195 -4.24 -12.00 -12.10
N LEU A 196 -4.23 -11.08 -13.07
CA LEU A 196 -3.42 -9.85 -13.01
C LEU A 196 -3.80 -8.97 -11.81
N GLU A 197 -5.10 -8.87 -11.51
CA GLU A 197 -5.58 -8.14 -10.35
C GLU A 197 -5.09 -8.77 -9.05
N ARG A 198 -5.15 -10.09 -8.91
CA ARG A 198 -4.58 -10.79 -7.74
C ARG A 198 -3.08 -10.57 -7.58
N GLU A 199 -2.30 -10.69 -8.65
CA GLU A 199 -0.85 -10.47 -8.62
C GLU A 199 -0.49 -9.02 -8.26
N ARG A 200 -1.26 -8.06 -8.79
CA ARG A 200 -1.11 -6.65 -8.45
C ARG A 200 -1.42 -6.41 -6.98
N GLU A 201 -2.54 -6.96 -6.53
CA GLU A 201 -3.05 -6.83 -5.17
C GLU A 201 -2.15 -7.49 -4.13
N ALA A 202 -1.39 -8.52 -4.51
CA ALA A 202 -0.41 -9.15 -3.63
C ALA A 202 0.53 -8.13 -2.98
N SER A 203 0.91 -7.05 -3.68
CA SER A 203 1.77 -5.99 -3.14
C SER A 203 1.07 -4.97 -2.21
N ARG A 204 -0.25 -5.03 -2.02
CA ARG A 204 -0.97 -4.09 -1.15
C ARG A 204 -0.77 -4.47 0.33
N PRO A 205 -0.66 -3.49 1.25
CA PRO A 205 -0.44 -3.76 2.68
C PRO A 205 -1.43 -4.74 3.31
N TYR A 206 -2.71 -4.68 2.94
CA TYR A 206 -3.73 -5.60 3.46
C TYR A 206 -3.42 -7.06 3.11
N TYR A 207 -3.13 -7.37 1.85
CA TYR A 207 -2.83 -8.73 1.42
C TYR A 207 -1.47 -9.20 1.95
N GLN A 208 -0.50 -8.30 2.10
CA GLN A 208 0.76 -8.58 2.79
C GLN A 208 0.55 -9.00 4.25
N PHE A 209 -0.32 -8.29 4.97
CA PHE A 209 -0.68 -8.67 6.33
C PHE A 209 -1.33 -10.05 6.39
N ILE A 210 -2.30 -10.34 5.51
CA ILE A 210 -2.96 -11.65 5.44
C ILE A 210 -1.95 -12.76 5.14
N TYR A 211 -1.01 -12.54 4.22
CA TYR A 211 0.06 -13.49 3.92
C TYR A 211 0.94 -13.75 5.15
N GLN A 212 1.37 -12.71 5.86
CA GLN A 212 2.17 -12.84 7.08
C GLN A 212 1.45 -13.65 8.17
N ILE A 213 0.16 -13.37 8.40
CA ILE A 213 -0.67 -14.14 9.34
C ILE A 213 -0.76 -15.61 8.91
N SER A 214 -0.90 -15.87 7.62
CA SER A 214 -0.92 -17.25 7.09
C SER A 214 0.39 -17.98 7.35
N LYS A 215 1.54 -17.34 7.09
CA LYS A 215 2.87 -17.94 7.37
C LYS A 215 3.11 -18.19 8.85
N GLU A 216 2.66 -17.28 9.72
CA GLU A 216 2.79 -17.48 11.17
C GLU A 216 1.93 -18.65 11.66
N ARG A 217 0.70 -18.80 11.14
CA ARG A 217 -0.14 -19.97 11.42
C ARG A 217 0.49 -21.27 10.97
N GLU A 218 1.04 -21.31 9.76
CA GLU A 218 1.77 -22.46 9.23
C GLU A 218 2.93 -22.84 10.16
N ARG A 219 3.72 -21.86 10.61
CA ARG A 219 4.83 -22.06 11.54
C ARG A 219 4.38 -22.65 12.89
N ILE A 220 3.28 -22.13 13.46
CA ILE A 220 2.71 -22.65 14.71
C ILE A 220 2.27 -24.11 14.53
N HIS A 221 1.56 -24.41 13.44
CA HIS A 221 1.13 -25.78 13.15
C HIS A 221 2.30 -26.74 12.98
N GLN A 222 3.35 -26.34 12.25
CA GLN A 222 4.57 -27.14 12.08
C GLN A 222 5.27 -27.38 13.41
N LYS A 223 5.37 -26.37 14.28
CA LYS A 223 5.96 -26.51 15.62
C LYS A 223 5.16 -27.46 16.51
N THR A 224 3.83 -27.38 16.48
CA THR A 224 2.97 -28.33 17.22
C THR A 224 3.07 -29.75 16.67
N ALA A 225 3.31 -29.91 15.37
CA ALA A 225 3.46 -31.22 14.74
C ALA A 225 4.85 -31.84 14.95
N SER A 226 5.91 -31.02 15.11
CA SER A 226 7.27 -31.51 15.37
C SER A 226 7.51 -31.94 16.81
N GLY A 227 6.57 -31.69 17.74
CA GLY A 227 6.65 -32.15 19.13
C GLY A 227 7.72 -31.43 19.97
N GLU A 228 8.32 -30.34 19.47
CA GLU A 228 9.22 -29.47 20.24
C GLU A 228 8.42 -28.50 21.13
N ASP A 229 7.64 -29.06 22.05
CA ASP A 229 7.11 -28.35 23.21
C ASP A 229 8.17 -28.42 24.32
N ASP A 230 9.20 -27.58 24.19
CA ASP A 230 10.16 -27.27 25.25
C ASP A 230 9.46 -26.37 26.29
N PHE A 231 8.54 -26.95 27.06
CA PHE A 231 8.02 -26.33 28.26
C PHE A 231 9.07 -26.46 29.36
N PRO A 232 9.60 -25.36 29.93
CA PRO A 232 10.43 -25.48 31.10
C PRO A 232 9.53 -25.89 32.27
N GLU A 233 9.59 -27.16 32.68
CA GLU A 233 9.16 -27.57 34.01
C GLU A 233 9.97 -26.76 35.03
N ARG A 234 9.35 -25.69 35.54
CA ARG A 234 9.79 -25.08 36.79
C ARG A 234 9.32 -25.97 37.93
N TYR A 235 10.24 -26.77 38.46
CA TYR A 235 10.23 -27.19 39.86
C TYR A 235 10.87 -26.11 40.73
#